data_AF-A0AAW0HJC3-F1
#
_entry.id   AF-A0AAW0HJC3-F1
#
_cell.length_a   1.000
_cell.length_b   1.000
_cell.length_c   1.000
_cell.angle_alpha   90.00
_cell.angle_beta   90.00
_cell.angle_gamma   90.00
#
_symmetry.space_group_name_H-M   'P 1'
#
loop_
_entity.id
_entity.type
_entity.pdbx_description
1 polymer ?
#
loop_
_entity_poly.entity_id
_entity_poly.type
_entity_poly.pdbx_seq_one_letter_code
_entity_poly.pdbx_strand_id
1 'polypeptide(L)'
;MAKDFLGEAGLHFDELNKLRVLDPEVIQQTIELKEECKDFVDKIGQFQKIVGGLIELVDQLAKEAENEKMKAIGARNLLKSIAKQREGQQQQLQALIAEKKMQLERKAKKHPKQTEKPLYHSSDLTDDKYVMAVHKEAVLPPGAPLGQLVNSAQPSLVAEAA
;
A
#
# COMPACT_ATOMS: atom_id res chain seq x y z
N MET A 1 78.48 44.68 -4.51
CA MET A 1 78.60 46.06 -5.01
C MET A 1 77.53 46.39 -6.05
N ALA A 2 77.55 45.81 -7.27
CA ALA A 2 76.51 46.13 -8.28
C ALA A 2 75.12 45.52 -7.98
N LYS A 3 75.08 44.32 -7.36
CA LYS A 3 73.84 43.66 -6.96
C LYS A 3 73.08 44.42 -5.86
N ASP A 4 73.82 45.11 -4.98
CA ASP A 4 73.27 45.86 -3.85
C ASP A 4 72.61 47.17 -4.32
N PHE A 5 73.25 47.90 -5.24
CA PHE A 5 72.68 49.12 -5.86
C PHE A 5 71.40 48.85 -6.66
N LEU A 6 71.34 47.70 -7.35
CA LEU A 6 70.15 47.31 -8.11
C LEU A 6 69.00 46.91 -7.19
N GLY A 7 69.30 46.16 -6.11
CA GLY A 7 68.31 45.85 -5.08
C GLY A 7 67.76 47.10 -4.38
N GLU A 8 68.62 48.10 -4.10
CA GLU A 8 68.24 49.38 -3.50
C GLU A 8 67.39 50.26 -4.44
N ALA A 9 67.53 50.06 -5.76
CA ALA A 9 66.68 50.66 -6.80
C ALA A 9 65.40 49.87 -7.12
N GLY A 10 65.13 48.76 -6.41
CA GLY A 10 63.97 47.89 -6.66
C GLY A 10 64.08 47.06 -7.95
N LEU A 11 65.31 46.80 -8.41
CA LEU A 11 65.59 46.02 -9.61
C LEU A 11 66.19 44.65 -9.24
N HIS A 12 65.56 43.60 -9.72
CA HIS A 12 65.86 42.21 -9.45
C HIS A 12 66.34 41.50 -10.73
N PHE A 13 67.21 40.51 -10.61
CA PHE A 13 67.53 39.62 -11.73
C PHE A 13 66.73 38.33 -11.61
N ASP A 14 66.17 37.87 -12.72
CA ASP A 14 65.54 36.55 -12.77
C ASP A 14 66.56 35.42 -13.08
N GLU A 15 66.07 34.18 -13.09
CA GLU A 15 66.85 32.97 -13.38
C GLU A 15 67.49 32.96 -14.77
N LEU A 16 67.06 33.85 -15.67
CA LEU A 16 67.59 34.03 -17.02
C LEU A 16 68.49 35.27 -17.13
N ASN A 17 68.93 35.82 -16.00
CA ASN A 17 69.72 37.06 -15.89
C ASN A 17 69.06 38.28 -16.54
N LYS A 18 67.72 38.31 -16.66
CA LYS A 18 66.98 39.48 -17.14
C LYS A 18 66.66 40.38 -15.95
N LEU A 19 66.77 41.68 -16.18
CA LEU A 19 66.41 42.70 -15.20
C LEU A 19 64.88 42.79 -15.07
N ARG A 20 64.37 42.77 -13.84
CA ARG A 20 62.95 42.85 -13.48
C ARG A 20 62.73 43.89 -12.40
N VAL A 21 61.52 44.44 -12.35
CA VAL A 21 61.11 45.46 -11.38
C VAL A 21 60.36 44.83 -10.19
N LEU A 22 59.95 43.57 -10.32
CA LEU A 22 59.35 42.78 -9.25
C LEU A 22 60.26 41.60 -8.93
N ASP A 23 60.31 41.24 -7.65
CA ASP A 23 61.02 40.06 -7.18
C ASP A 23 60.47 38.80 -7.88
N PRO A 24 61.31 38.01 -8.58
CA PRO A 24 60.90 36.75 -9.20
C PRO A 24 60.17 35.79 -8.26
N GLU A 25 60.55 35.75 -6.97
CA GLU A 25 59.89 34.88 -5.98
C GLU A 25 58.46 35.35 -5.70
N VAL A 26 58.26 36.66 -5.56
CA VAL A 26 56.93 37.26 -5.37
C VAL A 26 56.05 37.06 -6.60
N ILE A 27 56.61 37.12 -7.82
CA ILE A 27 55.88 36.81 -9.06
C ILE A 27 55.41 35.35 -9.04
N GLN A 28 56.30 34.42 -8.71
CA GLN A 28 55.99 32.99 -8.69
C GLN A 28 54.89 32.68 -7.67
N GLN A 29 55.03 33.16 -6.44
CA GLN A 29 54.00 33.01 -5.39
C GLN A 29 52.66 33.62 -5.80
N THR A 30 52.67 34.77 -6.50
CA THR A 30 51.44 35.41 -6.98
C THR A 30 50.76 34.58 -8.08
N ILE A 31 51.53 33.93 -8.96
CA ILE A 31 50.98 33.04 -9.99
C ILE A 31 50.39 31.78 -9.35
N GLU A 32 51.11 31.16 -8.42
CA GLU A 32 50.62 29.99 -7.69
C GLU A 32 49.32 30.30 -6.94
N LEU A 33 49.29 31.41 -6.19
CA LEU A 33 48.10 31.86 -5.49
C LEU A 33 46.91 32.08 -6.46
N LYS A 34 47.17 32.65 -7.63
CA LYS A 34 46.13 32.87 -8.65
C LYS A 34 45.54 31.55 -9.16
N GLU A 35 46.39 30.57 -9.46
CA GLU A 35 45.92 29.25 -9.92
C GLU A 35 45.19 28.50 -8.81
N GLU A 36 45.68 28.53 -7.57
CA GLU A 36 44.99 27.94 -6.41
C GLU A 36 43.61 28.56 -6.17
N CYS A 37 43.52 29.89 -6.30
CA CYS A 37 42.26 30.61 -6.17
C CYS A 37 41.27 30.19 -7.26
N LYS A 38 41.74 29.96 -8.49
CA LYS A 38 40.92 29.47 -9.60
C LYS A 38 40.42 28.05 -9.32
N ASP A 39 41.30 27.15 -8.92
CA ASP A 39 40.96 25.78 -8.53
C ASP A 39 39.96 25.75 -7.37
N PHE A 40 40.10 26.66 -6.41
CA PHE A 40 39.18 26.79 -5.30
C PHE A 40 37.78 27.19 -5.77
N VAL A 41 37.68 28.21 -6.64
CA VAL A 41 36.40 28.64 -7.22
C VAL A 41 35.75 27.50 -8.02
N ASP A 42 36.53 26.76 -8.80
CA ASP A 42 36.03 25.62 -9.58
C ASP A 42 35.50 24.50 -8.67
N LYS A 43 36.22 24.16 -7.59
CA LYS A 43 35.78 23.18 -6.58
C LYS A 43 34.51 23.63 -5.88
N ILE A 44 34.39 24.91 -5.52
CA ILE A 44 33.17 25.47 -4.92
C ILE A 44 32.01 25.40 -5.92
N GLY A 45 32.25 25.69 -7.20
CA GLY A 45 31.25 25.55 -8.25
C GLY A 45 30.74 24.10 -8.41
N GLN A 46 31.63 23.11 -8.33
CA GLN A 46 31.25 21.70 -8.32
C GLN A 46 30.45 21.33 -7.06
N PHE A 47 30.89 21.79 -5.89
CA PHE A 47 30.18 21.56 -4.63
C PHE A 47 28.76 22.12 -4.67
N GLN A 48 28.57 23.35 -5.17
CA GLN A 48 27.25 23.96 -5.33
C GLN A 48 26.34 23.14 -6.25
N LYS A 49 26.87 22.60 -7.35
CA LYS A 49 26.11 21.70 -8.24
C LYS A 49 25.66 20.42 -7.53
N ILE A 50 26.54 19.81 -6.74
CA ILE A 50 26.22 18.59 -5.98
C ILE A 50 25.14 18.88 -4.95
N VAL A 51 25.29 19.96 -4.17
CA VAL A 51 24.29 20.35 -3.16
C VAL A 51 22.95 20.71 -3.82
N GLY A 52 22.97 21.41 -4.96
CA GLY A 52 21.77 21.68 -5.74
C GLY A 52 21.04 20.40 -6.16
N GLY A 53 21.77 19.43 -6.72
CA GLY A 53 21.20 18.14 -7.07
C GLY A 53 20.68 17.34 -5.86
N LEU A 54 21.36 17.43 -4.71
CA LEU A 54 20.89 16.79 -3.47
C LEU A 54 19.58 17.41 -2.97
N ILE A 55 19.45 18.74 -3.01
CA ILE A 55 18.21 19.44 -2.63
C ILE A 55 17.05 18.97 -3.51
N GLU A 56 17.26 18.92 -4.83
CA GLU A 56 16.24 18.43 -5.78
C GLU A 56 15.80 17.00 -5.48
N LEU A 57 16.76 16.11 -5.16
CA LEU A 57 16.48 14.71 -4.85
C LEU A 57 15.71 14.58 -3.53
N VAL A 58 16.07 15.36 -2.50
CA VAL A 58 15.35 15.40 -1.22
C VAL A 58 13.93 15.92 -1.42
N ASP A 59 13.72 16.95 -2.25
CA ASP A 59 12.39 17.48 -2.56
C ASP A 59 11.51 16.45 -3.30
N GLN A 60 12.09 15.68 -4.23
CA GLN A 60 11.38 14.59 -4.91
C GLN A 60 10.99 13.49 -3.91
N LEU A 61 11.92 13.07 -3.07
CA LEU A 61 11.66 12.05 -2.04
C LEU A 61 10.57 12.51 -1.06
N ALA A 62 10.57 13.78 -0.65
CA ALA A 62 9.53 14.34 0.22
C ALA A 62 8.14 14.29 -0.44
N LYS A 63 8.05 14.63 -1.75
CA LYS A 63 6.79 14.55 -2.51
C LYS A 63 6.29 13.11 -2.62
N GLU A 64 7.18 12.16 -2.91
CA GLU A 64 6.82 10.74 -3.00
C GLU A 64 6.36 10.19 -1.65
N ALA A 65 7.05 10.54 -0.56
CA ALA A 65 6.68 10.13 0.79
C ALA A 65 5.28 10.65 1.18
N GLU A 66 4.97 11.92 0.90
CA GLU A 66 3.63 12.47 1.17
C GLU A 66 2.56 11.85 0.28
N ASN A 67 2.86 11.54 -0.99
CA ASN A 67 1.93 10.82 -1.86
C ASN A 67 1.59 9.43 -1.29
N GLU A 68 2.61 8.68 -0.87
CA GLU A 68 2.41 7.32 -0.34
C GLU A 68 1.68 7.35 1.01
N LYS A 69 1.98 8.34 1.87
CA LYS A 69 1.22 8.61 3.10
C LYS A 69 -0.25 8.87 2.80
N MET A 70 -0.57 9.67 1.79
CA MET A 70 -1.96 9.93 1.41
C MET A 70 -2.68 8.66 0.91
N LYS A 71 -2.02 7.82 0.11
CA LYS A 71 -2.57 6.51 -0.30
C LYS A 71 -2.84 5.60 0.90
N ALA A 72 -1.90 5.53 1.85
CA ALA A 72 -2.04 4.72 3.06
C ALA A 72 -3.22 5.18 3.93
N ILE A 73 -3.39 6.51 4.11
CA ILE A 73 -4.55 7.08 4.80
C ILE A 73 -5.85 6.71 4.08
N GLY A 74 -5.88 6.83 2.75
CA GLY A 74 -7.03 6.44 1.93
C GLY A 74 -7.42 4.98 2.10
N ALA A 75 -6.45 4.07 1.99
CA ALA A 75 -6.65 2.63 2.19
C ALA A 75 -7.15 2.32 3.61
N ARG A 76 -6.58 2.95 4.63
CA ARG A 76 -7.03 2.80 6.03
C ARG A 76 -8.47 3.26 6.22
N ASN A 77 -8.85 4.39 5.63
CA ASN A 77 -10.21 4.90 5.72
C ASN A 77 -11.22 3.98 5.03
N LEU A 78 -10.85 3.41 3.88
CA LEU A 78 -11.66 2.43 3.18
C LEU A 78 -11.85 1.15 4.00
N LEU A 79 -10.79 0.63 4.61
CA LEU A 79 -10.91 -0.57 5.47
C LEU A 79 -11.80 -0.29 6.69
N LYS A 80 -11.69 0.90 7.28
CA LYS A 80 -12.54 1.32 8.39
C LYS A 80 -14.01 1.42 7.98
N SER A 81 -14.32 1.95 6.80
CA SER A 81 -15.69 2.06 6.31
C SER A 81 -16.28 0.68 5.99
N ILE A 82 -15.50 -0.22 5.38
CA ILE A 82 -15.91 -1.60 5.11
C ILE A 82 -16.20 -2.35 6.41
N ALA A 83 -15.34 -2.22 7.43
CA ALA A 83 -15.58 -2.85 8.73
C ALA A 83 -16.90 -2.38 9.37
N LYS A 84 -17.16 -1.07 9.34
CA LYS A 84 -18.41 -0.49 9.85
C LYS A 84 -19.63 -0.96 9.05
N GLN A 85 -19.51 -1.04 7.72
CA GLN A 85 -20.57 -1.57 6.87
C GLN A 85 -20.88 -3.04 7.19
N ARG A 86 -19.84 -3.87 7.37
CA ARG A 86 -20.00 -5.28 7.75
C ARG A 86 -20.69 -5.44 9.10
N GLU A 87 -20.31 -4.63 10.09
CA GLU A 87 -20.95 -4.63 11.40
C GLU A 87 -22.44 -4.28 11.30
N GLY A 88 -22.77 -3.21 10.56
CA GLY A 88 -24.17 -2.82 10.34
C GLY A 88 -24.97 -3.90 9.61
N GLN A 89 -24.40 -4.54 8.57
CA GLN A 89 -25.03 -5.65 7.88
C GLN A 89 -25.27 -6.85 8.81
N GLN A 90 -24.31 -7.17 9.67
CA GLN A 90 -24.45 -8.26 10.64
C GLN A 90 -25.57 -7.98 11.64
N GLN A 91 -25.67 -6.76 12.15
CA GLN A 91 -26.76 -6.36 13.05
C GLN A 91 -28.13 -6.44 12.36
N GLN A 92 -28.24 -5.98 11.11
CA GLN A 92 -29.47 -6.10 10.32
C GLN A 92 -29.88 -7.55 10.09
N LEU A 93 -28.93 -8.44 9.75
CA LEU A 93 -29.20 -9.86 9.57
C LEU A 93 -29.65 -10.52 10.88
N GLN A 94 -29.02 -10.18 12.02
CA GLN A 94 -29.44 -10.69 13.33
C GLN A 94 -30.85 -10.24 13.69
N ALA A 95 -31.21 -8.98 13.43
CA ALA A 95 -32.56 -8.48 13.65
C ALA A 95 -33.60 -9.24 12.79
N LEU A 96 -33.30 -9.46 11.50
CA LEU A 96 -34.13 -10.27 10.60
C LEU A 96 -34.31 -11.71 11.10
N ILE A 97 -33.22 -12.36 11.54
CA ILE A 97 -33.27 -13.72 12.10
C ILE A 97 -34.17 -13.75 13.34
N ALA A 98 -34.02 -12.78 14.24
CA ALA A 98 -34.84 -12.68 15.45
C ALA A 98 -36.33 -12.49 15.10
N GLU A 99 -36.64 -11.61 14.15
CA GLU A 99 -38.01 -11.39 13.68
C GLU A 99 -38.62 -12.68 13.10
N LYS A 100 -37.89 -13.39 12.24
CA LYS A 100 -38.36 -14.65 11.63
C LYS A 100 -38.57 -15.75 12.68
N LYS A 101 -37.68 -15.87 13.67
CA LYS A 101 -37.86 -16.81 14.79
C LYS A 101 -39.14 -16.51 15.58
N MET A 102 -39.38 -15.24 15.90
CA MET A 102 -40.62 -14.84 16.58
C MET A 102 -41.87 -15.14 15.73
N GLN A 103 -41.81 -14.93 14.41
CA GLN A 103 -42.91 -15.29 13.51
C GLN A 103 -43.17 -16.81 13.50
N LEU A 104 -42.12 -17.64 13.52
CA LEU A 104 -42.24 -19.10 13.61
C LEU A 104 -42.87 -19.54 14.94
N GLU A 105 -42.42 -19.00 16.07
CA GLU A 105 -43.01 -19.29 17.38
C GLU A 105 -44.49 -18.91 17.45
N ARG A 106 -44.85 -17.75 16.89
CA ARG A 106 -46.26 -17.33 16.77
C ARG A 106 -47.08 -18.31 15.93
N LYS A 107 -46.56 -18.77 14.79
CA LYS A 107 -47.24 -19.76 13.94
C LYS A 107 -47.38 -21.12 14.64
N ALA A 108 -46.34 -21.58 15.31
CA ALA A 108 -46.35 -22.82 16.08
C ALA A 108 -47.38 -22.78 17.22
N LYS A 109 -47.51 -21.64 17.91
CA LYS A 109 -48.51 -21.46 18.97
C LYS A 109 -49.95 -21.41 18.43
N LYS A 110 -50.17 -20.89 17.21
CA LYS A 110 -51.48 -20.86 16.54
C LYS A 110 -51.89 -22.22 15.97
N HIS A 111 -50.94 -23.12 15.72
CA HIS A 111 -51.19 -24.50 15.29
C HIS A 111 -50.55 -25.50 16.28
N PRO A 112 -51.10 -25.67 17.50
CA PRO A 112 -50.62 -26.68 18.42
C PRO A 112 -50.97 -28.07 17.87
N LYS A 113 -49.97 -28.76 17.30
CA LYS A 113 -49.97 -30.19 16.97
C LYS A 113 -51.13 -30.68 16.07
N GLN A 114 -50.83 -30.88 14.78
CA GLN A 114 -51.32 -32.10 14.10
C GLN A 114 -50.40 -33.28 14.50
N THR A 115 -50.37 -33.61 15.78
CA THR A 115 -49.82 -34.88 16.26
C THR A 115 -50.73 -35.35 17.38
N GLU A 116 -51.87 -35.91 16.98
CA GLU A 116 -52.58 -36.99 17.66
C GLU A 116 -53.75 -37.41 16.77
N LYS A 117 -53.44 -38.18 15.72
CA LYS A 117 -54.34 -39.24 15.25
C LYS A 117 -53.48 -40.46 14.99
N PRO A 118 -53.76 -41.62 15.62
CA PRO A 118 -53.12 -42.86 15.22
C PRO A 118 -53.62 -43.13 13.81
N LEU A 119 -52.71 -43.08 12.85
CA LEU A 119 -53.02 -43.48 11.50
C LEU A 119 -53.08 -45.01 11.55
N TYR A 120 -54.28 -45.56 11.69
CA TYR A 120 -54.53 -46.96 11.35
C TYR A 120 -54.06 -47.13 9.90
N HIS A 121 -52.88 -47.72 9.71
CA HIS A 121 -52.55 -48.41 8.48
C HIS A 121 -52.93 -49.85 8.72
N SER A 122 -54.03 -50.24 8.07
CA SER A 122 -54.21 -51.61 7.61
C SER A 122 -52.88 -52.13 7.09
N SER A 123 -52.37 -53.16 7.78
CA SER A 123 -51.74 -54.34 7.20
C SER A 123 -50.97 -54.16 5.89
N ASP A 124 -49.71 -54.61 5.97
CA ASP A 124 -48.88 -55.12 4.88
C ASP A 124 -48.02 -54.09 4.15
N LEU A 125 -46.71 -54.09 4.44
CA LEU A 125 -45.62 -54.30 3.49
C LEU A 125 -44.28 -54.12 4.21
N THR A 126 -43.81 -55.25 4.73
CA THR A 126 -42.42 -55.65 5.04
C THR A 126 -41.30 -54.63 4.90
N ASP A 127 -40.57 -54.51 6.01
CA ASP A 127 -39.15 -54.20 6.17
C ASP A 127 -38.29 -54.50 4.93
N ASP A 128 -37.50 -53.51 4.44
CA ASP A 128 -36.13 -53.68 3.91
C ASP A 128 -35.57 -52.53 3.02
N LYS A 129 -36.24 -51.39 2.82
CA LYS A 129 -35.73 -50.35 1.88
C LYS A 129 -35.20 -49.05 2.47
N TYR A 130 -35.20 -48.86 3.79
CA TYR A 130 -34.85 -47.56 4.37
C TYR A 130 -33.36 -47.36 4.73
N VAL A 131 -32.49 -48.35 4.51
CA VAL A 131 -31.08 -48.30 4.96
C VAL A 131 -30.07 -48.06 3.84
N MET A 132 -30.49 -47.92 2.58
CA MET A 132 -29.55 -47.60 1.50
C MET A 132 -29.42 -46.09 1.28
N ALA A 133 -28.30 -45.59 1.80
CA ALA A 133 -27.46 -44.57 1.17
C ALA A 133 -27.89 -43.10 1.33
N VAL A 134 -28.01 -42.68 2.58
CA VAL A 134 -27.44 -41.40 3.04
C VAL A 134 -25.92 -41.48 2.90
N HIS A 135 -25.37 -41.21 1.71
CA HIS A 135 -23.97 -40.82 1.50
C HIS A 135 -23.79 -40.32 0.07
N LYS A 136 -23.96 -39.01 -0.11
CA LYS A 136 -23.33 -38.28 -1.23
C LYS A 136 -22.71 -37.03 -0.62
N GLU A 137 -21.45 -37.16 -0.20
CA GLU A 137 -20.61 -36.00 0.11
C GLU A 137 -20.53 -35.11 -1.14
N ALA A 138 -21.06 -33.90 -1.05
CA ALA A 138 -20.75 -32.86 -2.00
C ALA A 138 -19.35 -32.33 -1.68
N VAL A 139 -18.34 -32.91 -2.32
CA VAL A 139 -16.98 -32.36 -2.34
C VAL A 139 -17.03 -31.05 -3.13
N LEU A 140 -16.92 -29.92 -2.44
CA LEU A 140 -16.71 -28.60 -3.03
C LEU A 140 -15.29 -28.52 -3.60
N PRO A 141 -15.08 -28.12 -4.87
CA PRO A 141 -13.74 -27.89 -5.40
C PRO A 141 -13.12 -26.65 -4.74
N PRO A 142 -11.81 -26.65 -4.47
CA PRO A 142 -11.13 -25.53 -3.83
C PRO A 142 -11.02 -24.37 -4.81
N GLY A 143 -11.69 -23.25 -4.51
CA GLY A 143 -11.55 -21.98 -5.26
C GLY A 143 -12.85 -21.28 -5.68
N ALA A 144 -14.04 -21.75 -5.30
CA ALA A 144 -15.29 -21.06 -5.67
C ALA A 144 -15.48 -19.75 -4.86
N PRO A 145 -15.69 -18.59 -5.52
CA PRO A 145 -15.94 -17.33 -4.83
C PRO A 145 -17.31 -17.34 -4.12
N LEU A 146 -17.34 -16.84 -2.88
CA LEU A 146 -18.49 -16.84 -1.95
C LEU A 146 -19.77 -16.13 -2.44
N GLY A 147 -19.82 -15.64 -3.68
CA GLY A 147 -20.88 -14.79 -4.22
C GLY A 147 -22.01 -15.49 -5.00
N GLN A 148 -21.98 -16.82 -5.22
CA GLN A 148 -23.01 -17.51 -6.02
C GLN A 148 -23.91 -18.49 -5.25
N LEU A 149 -23.82 -18.56 -3.91
CA LEU A 149 -24.61 -19.49 -3.09
C LEU A 149 -26.09 -19.11 -2.88
N VAL A 150 -26.65 -18.17 -3.65
CA VAL A 150 -28.03 -17.67 -3.39
C VAL A 150 -29.06 -18.12 -4.44
N ASN A 151 -28.73 -18.91 -5.46
CA ASN A 151 -29.70 -19.11 -6.57
C ASN A 151 -29.90 -20.54 -7.12
N SER A 152 -29.76 -21.59 -6.31
CA SER A 152 -30.06 -22.96 -6.78
C SER A 152 -30.99 -23.79 -5.88
N ALA A 153 -31.67 -23.17 -4.91
CA ALA A 153 -32.70 -23.84 -4.11
C ALA A 153 -34.10 -23.26 -4.38
N GLN A 154 -34.56 -23.34 -5.62
CA GLN A 154 -35.99 -23.34 -5.94
C GLN A 154 -36.30 -24.53 -6.87
N PRO A 155 -36.99 -25.56 -6.38
CA PRO A 155 -37.82 -26.39 -7.24
C PRO A 155 -39.21 -25.76 -7.27
N SER A 156 -39.52 -25.16 -8.41
CA SER A 156 -40.86 -24.82 -8.88
C SER A 156 -41.75 -26.07 -8.93
N LEU A 157 -42.88 -26.07 -8.22
CA LEU A 157 -44.03 -26.91 -8.54
C LEU A 157 -45.31 -26.12 -8.26
N VAL A 158 -45.66 -25.28 -9.24
CA VAL A 158 -47.03 -24.81 -9.49
C VAL A 158 -47.39 -25.34 -10.86
N ALA A 159 -48.32 -26.31 -10.93
CA ALA A 159 -49.27 -26.55 -12.04
C ALA A 159 -49.83 -27.98 -11.97
N GLU A 160 -51.05 -28.15 -11.45
CA GLU A 160 -52.12 -28.99 -12.02
C GLU A 160 -53.33 -29.01 -11.06
N ALA A 161 -54.37 -28.27 -11.41
CA ALA A 161 -55.77 -28.54 -11.06
C ALA A 161 -56.64 -27.53 -11.83
N ALA A 162 -57.00 -27.92 -13.05
CA ALA A 162 -58.23 -27.52 -13.72
C ALA A 162 -59.14 -28.76 -13.77
#